data_AF-A0A973PY23-F1
#
_entry.id   AF-A0A973PY23-F1
#
_cell.length_a   1.000
_cell.length_b   1.000
_cell.length_c   1.000
_cell.angle_alpha   90.00
_cell.angle_beta   90.00
_cell.angle_gamma   90.00
#
_symmetry.space_group_name_H-M   'P 1'
#
loop_
_entity.id
_entity.type
_entity.pdbx_description
1 polymer ?
#
loop_
_entity_poly.entity_id
_entity_poly.type
_entity_poly.pdbx_seq_one_letter_code
_entity_poly.pdbx_strand_id
1 'polypeptide(L)'
;MSELMRPQDTPGVPGGHRRVTGPAKIRSEAAYFDARAKADVEAEVTARDHHEGLAARVQASGEGLHGMVEELRHYEESFPTRGQLRPLANALARHCEATEKTALQALDERGAAGDVVLEERKEGTQLQRNLDDLIRKDQPEDTFAVSVAGVLAGIDMYVAHERRDLLPAIDRELSPTHSARLARSFG
;
A
#
# COMPACT_ATOMS: atom_id res chain seq x y z
N MET A 1 47.08 20.46 -4.63
CA MET A 1 47.08 19.13 -5.25
C MET A 1 45.70 18.55 -5.08
N SER A 2 44.88 18.53 -6.14
CA SER A 2 43.50 18.04 -6.09
C SER A 2 43.42 16.76 -6.91
N GLU A 3 43.01 15.67 -6.29
CA GLU A 3 42.91 14.35 -6.89
C GLU A 3 41.84 14.37 -7.99
N LEU A 4 42.29 14.13 -9.23
CA LEU A 4 41.41 13.89 -10.36
C LEU A 4 40.72 12.54 -10.14
N MET A 5 39.43 12.58 -9.76
CA MET A 5 38.54 11.42 -9.81
C MET A 5 38.65 10.76 -11.18
N ARG A 6 38.91 9.44 -11.20
CA ARG A 6 39.07 8.72 -12.46
C ARG A 6 37.70 8.48 -13.10
N PRO A 7 37.62 8.43 -14.44
CA PRO A 7 36.34 8.36 -15.18
C PRO A 7 35.47 7.13 -14.92
N GLN A 8 35.99 6.15 -14.18
CA GLN A 8 35.35 4.87 -13.88
C GLN A 8 34.55 4.84 -12.57
N ASP A 9 34.55 5.93 -11.79
CA ASP A 9 33.95 5.96 -10.44
C ASP A 9 32.49 6.47 -10.39
N THR A 10 31.80 6.63 -11.54
CA THR A 10 30.37 7.06 -11.57
C THR A 10 29.43 5.86 -11.80
N PRO A 11 28.58 5.47 -10.84
CA PRO A 11 27.65 4.35 -11.03
C PRO A 11 26.58 4.69 -12.08
N GLY A 12 26.36 3.80 -13.07
CA GLY A 12 25.17 3.83 -13.93
C GLY A 12 25.36 4.11 -15.43
N VAL A 13 26.59 4.26 -15.94
CA VAL A 13 26.83 4.39 -17.39
C VAL A 13 27.41 3.07 -17.94
N PRO A 14 26.72 2.36 -18.86
CA PRO A 14 27.25 1.17 -19.50
C PRO A 14 28.55 1.47 -20.27
N GLY A 15 29.56 0.61 -20.10
CA GLY A 15 30.85 0.71 -20.78
C GLY A 15 30.71 0.53 -22.30
N GLY A 16 30.52 1.63 -23.02
CA GLY A 16 30.36 1.63 -24.48
C GLY A 16 29.86 2.95 -25.05
N HIS A 17 29.22 3.81 -24.24
CA HIS A 17 28.80 5.14 -24.70
C HIS A 17 29.92 6.17 -24.55
N ARG A 18 30.35 6.75 -25.68
CA ARG A 18 31.17 7.97 -25.68
C ARG A 18 30.40 9.05 -24.93
N ARG A 19 30.95 9.54 -23.80
CA ARG A 19 30.44 10.74 -23.13
C ARG A 19 30.36 11.88 -24.14
N VAL A 20 29.21 12.53 -24.19
CA VAL A 20 28.94 13.65 -25.09
C VAL A 20 29.78 14.83 -24.64
N THR A 21 30.80 15.17 -25.43
CA THR A 21 31.55 16.42 -25.28
C THR A 21 31.10 17.40 -26.36
N GLY A 22 30.56 18.56 -25.93
CA GLY A 22 30.33 19.73 -26.77
C GLY A 22 28.87 20.18 -26.91
N PRO A 23 28.62 21.48 -27.11
CA PRO A 23 27.29 22.11 -27.05
C PRO A 23 26.37 21.79 -28.26
N ALA A 24 26.86 21.04 -29.26
CA ALA A 24 26.18 20.87 -30.55
C ALA A 24 25.19 19.69 -30.63
N LYS A 25 25.10 18.82 -29.62
CA LYS A 25 24.16 17.67 -29.62
C LYS A 25 22.92 17.83 -28.72
N ILE A 26 22.84 18.93 -27.98
CA ILE A 26 21.75 19.17 -27.02
C ILE A 26 20.40 19.34 -27.76
N ARG A 27 20.39 19.93 -28.96
CA ARG A 27 19.14 20.16 -29.72
C ARG A 27 18.55 18.90 -30.37
N SER A 28 19.38 17.94 -30.79
CA SER A 28 18.88 16.70 -31.40
C SER A 28 18.41 15.66 -30.37
N GLU A 29 18.90 15.75 -29.13
CA GLU A 29 18.49 14.85 -28.04
C GLU A 29 17.43 15.48 -27.12
N ALA A 30 17.28 16.81 -27.10
CA ALA A 30 16.18 17.48 -26.38
C ALA A 30 14.81 16.97 -26.82
N ALA A 31 14.61 16.75 -28.12
CA ALA A 31 13.37 16.16 -28.64
C ALA A 31 13.11 14.73 -28.12
N TYR A 32 14.17 13.96 -27.84
CA TYR A 32 14.06 12.62 -27.26
C TYR A 32 13.71 12.68 -25.76
N PHE A 33 14.36 13.58 -25.01
CA PHE A 33 14.04 13.79 -23.60
C PHE A 33 12.64 14.39 -23.39
N ASP A 34 12.23 15.33 -24.24
CA ASP A 34 10.88 15.91 -24.23
C ASP A 34 9.82 14.87 -24.59
N ALA A 35 10.06 14.05 -25.63
CA ALA A 35 9.14 12.97 -25.99
C ALA A 35 9.01 11.92 -24.89
N ARG A 36 10.11 11.62 -24.19
CA ARG A 36 10.10 10.70 -23.05
C ARG A 36 9.38 11.29 -21.85
N ALA A 37 9.64 12.56 -21.50
CA ALA A 37 8.93 13.25 -20.43
C ALA A 37 7.42 13.34 -20.73
N LYS A 38 7.03 13.54 -21.99
CA LYS A 38 5.62 13.57 -22.41
C LYS A 38 4.96 12.20 -22.31
N ALA A 39 5.68 11.13 -22.70
CA ALA A 39 5.21 9.76 -22.56
C ALA A 39 5.10 9.34 -21.09
N ASP A 40 6.03 9.78 -20.23
CA ASP A 40 5.95 9.58 -18.79
C ASP A 40 4.71 10.29 -18.23
N VAL A 41 4.45 11.55 -18.62
CA VAL A 41 3.23 12.29 -18.21
C VAL A 41 1.94 11.64 -18.72
N GLU A 42 1.90 11.14 -19.97
CA GLU A 42 0.74 10.39 -20.48
C GLU A 42 0.53 9.07 -19.73
N ALA A 43 1.60 8.35 -19.41
CA ALA A 43 1.53 7.14 -18.58
C ALA A 43 1.11 7.47 -17.15
N GLU A 44 1.51 8.61 -16.60
CA GLU A 44 1.08 9.10 -15.29
C GLU A 44 -0.41 9.44 -15.27
N VAL A 45 -0.95 10.09 -16.31
CA VAL A 45 -2.39 10.36 -16.45
C VAL A 45 -3.16 9.05 -16.60
N THR A 46 -2.68 8.14 -17.45
CA THR A 46 -3.31 6.82 -17.69
C THR A 46 -3.33 5.96 -16.42
N ALA A 47 -2.24 5.94 -15.64
CA ALA A 47 -2.18 5.21 -14.38
C ALA A 47 -3.11 5.80 -13.31
N ARG A 48 -3.34 7.12 -13.35
CA ARG A 48 -4.33 7.81 -12.51
C ARG A 48 -5.76 7.44 -12.91
N ASP A 49 -6.03 7.38 -14.21
CA ASP A 49 -7.35 7.08 -14.77
C ASP A 49 -7.73 5.58 -14.63
N HIS A 50 -6.75 4.67 -14.61
CA HIS A 50 -6.99 3.22 -14.51
C HIS A 50 -6.81 2.62 -13.11
N HIS A 51 -6.54 3.43 -12.08
CA HIS A 51 -6.25 2.93 -10.73
C HIS A 51 -5.17 1.83 -10.75
N GLU A 52 -4.05 2.01 -11.47
CA GLU A 52 -2.98 1.01 -11.53
C GLU A 52 -1.89 1.21 -10.44
N GLY A 53 -2.22 1.98 -9.40
CA GLY A 53 -1.29 2.40 -8.34
C GLY A 53 -1.40 1.61 -7.03
N LEU A 54 -0.59 2.02 -6.04
CA LEU A 54 -0.59 1.42 -4.71
C LEU A 54 -1.95 1.52 -4.03
N ALA A 55 -2.65 2.64 -4.18
CA ALA A 55 -3.99 2.84 -3.62
C ALA A 55 -4.97 1.75 -4.07
N ALA A 56 -4.92 1.36 -5.35
CA ALA A 56 -5.78 0.30 -5.87
C ALA A 56 -5.43 -1.09 -5.32
N ARG A 57 -4.14 -1.35 -5.03
CA ARG A 57 -3.71 -2.60 -4.38
C ARG A 57 -4.21 -2.68 -2.94
N VAL A 58 -4.09 -1.58 -2.19
CA VAL A 58 -4.64 -1.47 -0.83
C VAL A 58 -6.16 -1.67 -0.88
N GLN A 59 -6.85 -0.96 -1.79
CA GLN A 59 -8.30 -1.08 -1.97
C GLN A 59 -8.73 -2.51 -2.28
N ALA A 60 -8.11 -3.17 -3.26
CA ALA A 60 -8.46 -4.53 -3.65
C ALA A 60 -8.23 -5.53 -2.49
N SER A 61 -7.18 -5.33 -1.71
CA SER A 61 -6.96 -6.13 -0.51
C SER A 61 -8.00 -5.86 0.59
N GLY A 62 -8.38 -4.61 0.81
CA GLY A 62 -9.44 -4.23 1.75
C GLY A 62 -10.81 -4.75 1.32
N GLU A 63 -11.11 -4.74 0.01
CA GLU A 63 -12.30 -5.38 -0.57
C GLU A 63 -12.30 -6.90 -0.34
N GLY A 64 -11.14 -7.54 -0.42
CA GLY A 64 -10.97 -8.94 -0.03
C GLY A 64 -11.32 -9.19 1.44
N LEU A 65 -10.86 -8.32 2.35
CA LEU A 65 -11.21 -8.40 3.78
C LEU A 65 -12.71 -8.21 4.00
N HIS A 66 -13.30 -7.19 3.37
CA HIS A 66 -14.74 -6.92 3.46
C HIS A 66 -15.57 -8.11 2.96
N GLY A 67 -15.18 -8.72 1.83
CA GLY A 67 -15.84 -9.94 1.33
C GLY A 67 -15.82 -11.09 2.34
N MET A 68 -14.67 -11.32 3.00
CA MET A 68 -14.56 -12.35 4.05
C MET A 68 -15.41 -12.01 5.29
N VAL A 69 -15.52 -10.74 5.66
CA VAL A 69 -16.39 -10.30 6.77
C VAL A 69 -17.85 -10.57 6.43
N GLU A 70 -18.28 -10.23 5.22
CA GLU A 70 -19.65 -10.46 4.75
C GLU A 70 -19.99 -11.95 4.69
N GLU A 71 -19.07 -12.80 4.22
CA GLU A 71 -19.24 -14.26 4.25
C GLU A 71 -19.45 -14.80 5.67
N LEU A 72 -18.70 -14.26 6.66
CA LEU A 72 -18.84 -14.67 8.06
C LEU A 72 -20.14 -14.17 8.71
N ARG A 73 -20.66 -13.03 8.26
CA ARG A 73 -21.94 -12.49 8.76
C ARG A 73 -23.15 -13.23 8.22
N HIS A 74 -23.07 -13.74 6.99
CA HIS A 74 -24.15 -14.48 6.34
C HIS A 74 -24.18 -15.97 6.71
N TYR A 75 -23.45 -16.39 7.74
CA TYR A 75 -23.50 -17.76 8.23
C TYR A 75 -24.86 -18.02 8.91
N GLU A 76 -25.81 -18.57 8.14
CA GLU A 76 -27.26 -18.56 8.41
C GLU A 76 -27.71 -19.29 9.69
N GLU A 77 -26.87 -20.17 10.27
CA GLU A 77 -27.30 -21.06 11.36
C GLU A 77 -26.61 -20.81 12.71
N SER A 78 -25.49 -20.06 12.75
CA SER A 78 -24.78 -19.75 14.01
C SER A 78 -23.67 -18.70 13.83
N PHE A 79 -23.20 -18.11 14.95
CA PHE A 79 -22.04 -17.22 14.94
C PHE A 79 -20.76 -17.94 14.48
N PRO A 80 -19.82 -17.24 13.81
CA PRO A 80 -18.58 -17.85 13.33
C PRO A 80 -17.78 -18.52 14.43
N THR A 81 -17.40 -19.78 14.22
CA THR A 81 -16.49 -20.50 15.10
C THR A 81 -15.08 -19.91 15.07
N ARG A 82 -14.30 -20.17 16.13
CA ARG A 82 -12.88 -19.77 16.19
C ARG A 82 -12.05 -20.27 15.01
N GLY A 83 -12.38 -21.46 14.48
CA GLY A 83 -11.73 -22.02 13.29
C GLY A 83 -12.00 -21.18 12.03
N GLN A 84 -13.22 -20.66 11.89
CA GLN A 84 -13.64 -19.82 10.76
C GLN A 84 -13.09 -18.39 10.83
N LEU A 85 -12.71 -17.89 12.02
CA LEU A 85 -12.07 -16.57 12.16
C LEU A 85 -10.58 -16.57 11.74
N ARG A 86 -9.91 -17.73 11.75
CA ARG A 86 -8.46 -17.83 11.44
C ARG A 86 -8.10 -17.36 10.02
N PRO A 87 -8.84 -17.74 8.96
CA PRO A 87 -8.61 -17.19 7.62
C PRO A 87 -8.65 -15.66 7.59
N LEU A 88 -9.65 -15.05 8.25
CA LEU A 88 -9.77 -13.59 8.33
C LEU A 88 -8.60 -12.98 9.10
N ALA A 89 -8.16 -13.59 10.20
CA ALA A 89 -6.99 -13.13 10.95
C ALA A 89 -5.73 -13.08 10.09
N ASN A 90 -5.48 -14.15 9.32
CA ASN A 90 -4.32 -14.25 8.45
C ASN A 90 -4.41 -13.28 7.26
N ALA A 91 -5.61 -13.02 6.75
CA ALA A 91 -5.83 -12.03 5.71
C ALA A 91 -5.58 -10.62 6.23
N LEU A 92 -6.14 -10.27 7.39
CA LEU A 92 -5.95 -8.97 8.03
C LEU A 92 -4.47 -8.71 8.35
N ALA A 93 -3.77 -9.69 8.93
CA ALA A 93 -2.35 -9.57 9.24
C ALA A 93 -1.51 -9.31 7.98
N ARG A 94 -1.75 -10.05 6.90
CA ARG A 94 -1.05 -9.86 5.62
C ARG A 94 -1.35 -8.50 5.00
N HIS A 95 -2.61 -8.09 5.04
CA HIS A 95 -3.03 -6.77 4.55
C HIS A 95 -2.32 -5.66 5.33
N CYS A 96 -2.40 -5.64 6.66
CA CYS A 96 -1.73 -4.63 7.47
C CYS A 96 -0.21 -4.65 7.29
N GLU A 97 0.43 -5.82 7.17
CA GLU A 97 1.87 -5.94 6.92
C GLU A 97 2.25 -5.37 5.54
N ALA A 98 1.46 -5.67 4.50
CA ALA A 98 1.67 -5.12 3.17
C ALA A 98 1.47 -3.60 3.15
N THR A 99 0.39 -3.11 3.76
CA THR A 99 0.08 -1.68 3.89
C THR A 99 1.18 -0.94 4.66
N GLU A 100 1.68 -1.51 5.76
CA GLU A 100 2.78 -0.93 6.54
C GLU A 100 4.06 -0.78 5.70
N LYS A 101 4.53 -1.87 5.08
CA LYS A 101 5.79 -1.91 4.32
C LYS A 101 5.76 -1.08 3.03
N THR A 102 4.59 -0.70 2.55
CA THR A 102 4.43 0.00 1.28
C THR A 102 3.90 1.41 1.46
N ALA A 103 2.65 1.57 1.88
CA ALA A 103 1.98 2.85 1.96
C ALA A 103 2.46 3.65 3.17
N LEU A 104 2.39 3.06 4.37
CA LEU A 104 2.61 3.79 5.61
C LEU A 104 4.07 4.19 5.77
N GLN A 105 5.01 3.28 5.54
CA GLN A 105 6.43 3.61 5.55
C GLN A 105 6.77 4.70 4.52
N ALA A 106 6.23 4.64 3.30
CA ALA A 106 6.52 5.63 2.27
C ALA A 106 5.94 7.03 2.58
N LEU A 107 4.78 7.09 3.24
CA LEU A 107 4.19 8.35 3.71
C LEU A 107 4.97 8.92 4.91
N ASP A 108 5.35 8.06 5.86
CA ASP A 108 6.09 8.42 7.07
C ASP A 108 7.51 8.95 6.72
N GLU A 109 8.24 8.28 5.82
CA GLU A 109 9.56 8.71 5.34
C GLU A 109 9.54 10.10 4.66
N ARG A 110 8.38 10.50 4.13
CA ARG A 110 8.16 11.81 3.51
C ARG A 110 7.68 12.87 4.50
N GLY A 111 7.36 12.49 5.73
CA GLY A 111 6.71 13.36 6.71
C GLY A 111 5.32 13.81 6.26
N ALA A 112 4.63 12.98 5.48
CA ALA A 112 3.32 13.29 4.90
C ALA A 112 2.21 12.48 5.56
N ALA A 113 1.03 13.09 5.72
CA ALA A 113 -0.17 12.43 6.27
C ALA A 113 0.06 11.71 7.63
N GLY A 114 0.87 12.30 8.52
CA GLY A 114 1.27 11.68 9.78
C GLY A 114 0.10 11.18 10.66
N ASP A 115 -0.98 11.96 10.76
CA ASP A 115 -2.16 11.55 11.53
C ASP A 115 -2.84 10.31 10.93
N VAL A 116 -2.93 10.23 9.60
CA VAL A 116 -3.48 9.07 8.88
C VAL A 116 -2.62 7.85 9.14
N VAL A 117 -1.29 7.97 9.01
CA VAL A 117 -0.35 6.88 9.28
C VAL A 117 -0.47 6.36 10.71
N LEU A 118 -0.59 7.26 11.69
CA LEU A 118 -0.67 6.90 13.10
C LEU A 118 -1.98 6.18 13.44
N GLU A 119 -3.13 6.72 13.00
CA GLU A 119 -4.42 6.08 13.25
C GLU A 119 -4.52 4.74 12.51
N GLU A 120 -4.04 4.64 11.27
CA GLU A 120 -4.02 3.40 10.50
C GLU A 120 -3.27 2.27 11.23
N ARG A 121 -2.04 2.56 11.71
CA ARG A 121 -1.23 1.61 12.48
C ARG A 121 -1.93 1.16 13.75
N LYS A 122 -2.56 2.11 14.45
CA LYS A 122 -3.24 1.88 15.73
C LYS A 122 -4.50 1.03 15.55
N GLU A 123 -5.34 1.37 14.58
CA GLU A 123 -6.56 0.62 14.25
C GLU A 123 -6.21 -0.81 13.80
N GLY A 124 -5.31 -0.97 12.83
CA GLY A 124 -4.88 -2.27 12.34
C GLY A 124 -4.29 -3.16 13.45
N THR A 125 -3.42 -2.60 14.30
CA THR A 125 -2.84 -3.34 15.44
C THR A 125 -3.91 -3.74 16.46
N GLN A 126 -4.86 -2.86 16.76
CA GLN A 126 -5.93 -3.15 17.71
C GLN A 126 -6.85 -4.26 17.20
N LEU A 127 -7.21 -4.23 15.91
CA LEU A 127 -8.07 -5.24 15.30
C LEU A 127 -7.38 -6.62 15.26
N GLN A 128 -6.11 -6.68 14.88
CA GLN A 128 -5.34 -7.92 14.91
C GLN A 128 -5.29 -8.54 16.33
N ARG A 129 -5.08 -7.71 17.36
CA ARG A 129 -5.10 -8.16 18.76
C ARG A 129 -6.48 -8.69 19.16
N ASN A 130 -7.53 -7.96 18.83
CA ASN A 130 -8.90 -8.38 19.14
C ASN A 130 -9.23 -9.72 18.48
N LEU A 131 -8.83 -9.92 17.22
CA LEU A 131 -9.09 -11.16 16.50
C LEU A 131 -8.27 -12.34 17.05
N ASP A 132 -7.01 -12.09 17.42
CA ASP A 132 -6.17 -13.10 18.07
C ASP A 132 -6.74 -13.52 19.43
N ASP A 133 -7.24 -12.55 20.20
CA ASP A 133 -7.93 -12.79 21.47
C ASP A 133 -9.19 -13.65 21.27
N LEU A 134 -10.03 -13.35 20.28
CA LEU A 134 -11.21 -14.17 19.95
C LEU A 134 -10.83 -15.62 19.60
N ILE A 135 -9.72 -15.81 18.89
CA ILE A 135 -9.26 -17.13 18.45
C ILE A 135 -8.65 -17.94 19.61
N ARG A 136 -7.92 -17.30 20.52
CA ARG A 136 -7.11 -17.98 21.54
C ARG A 136 -7.77 -18.07 22.91
N LYS A 137 -8.55 -17.06 23.30
CA LYS A 137 -9.12 -17.00 24.66
C LYS A 137 -10.41 -17.82 24.73
N ASP A 138 -10.57 -18.50 25.85
CA ASP A 138 -11.84 -19.08 26.21
C ASP A 138 -12.72 -18.04 26.89
N GLN A 139 -13.94 -17.87 26.40
CA GLN A 139 -14.90 -16.89 26.89
C GLN A 139 -16.32 -17.45 26.74
N PRO A 140 -17.27 -17.04 27.59
CA PRO A 140 -18.66 -17.50 27.50
C PRO A 140 -19.24 -17.28 26.10
N GLU A 141 -20.08 -18.20 25.62
CA GLU A 141 -20.60 -18.19 24.25
C GLU A 141 -21.35 -16.88 23.91
N ASP A 142 -22.14 -16.34 24.85
CA ASP A 142 -22.85 -15.07 24.67
C ASP A 142 -21.88 -13.89 24.48
N THR A 143 -20.82 -13.84 25.30
CA THR A 143 -19.76 -12.82 25.18
C THR A 143 -18.97 -13.01 23.88
N PHE A 144 -18.76 -14.25 23.46
CA PHE A 144 -18.07 -14.58 22.22
C PHE A 144 -18.83 -14.05 21.02
N ALA A 145 -20.13 -14.33 20.92
CA ALA A 145 -20.97 -13.85 19.85
C ALA A 145 -20.93 -12.32 19.69
N VAL A 146 -21.12 -11.59 20.80
CA VAL A 146 -21.08 -10.11 20.80
C VAL A 146 -19.70 -9.58 20.39
N SER A 147 -18.63 -10.20 20.90
CA SER A 147 -17.27 -9.78 20.60
C SER A 147 -16.89 -10.04 19.13
N VAL A 148 -17.34 -11.17 18.56
CA VAL A 148 -17.17 -11.46 17.12
C VAL A 148 -17.88 -10.39 16.29
N ALA A 149 -19.15 -10.10 16.57
CA ALA A 149 -19.89 -9.07 15.84
C ALA A 149 -19.19 -7.70 15.90
N GLY A 150 -18.71 -7.30 17.09
CA GLY A 150 -17.97 -6.05 17.27
C GLY A 150 -16.66 -5.99 16.49
N VAL A 151 -15.89 -7.08 16.45
CA VAL A 151 -14.63 -7.14 15.70
C VAL A 151 -14.87 -7.13 14.19
N LEU A 152 -15.87 -7.87 13.70
CA LEU A 152 -16.25 -7.86 12.28
C LEU A 152 -16.70 -6.46 11.83
N ALA A 153 -17.51 -5.77 12.63
CA ALA A 153 -17.87 -4.37 12.38
C ALA A 153 -16.65 -3.44 12.41
N GLY A 154 -15.71 -3.67 13.33
CA GLY A 154 -14.45 -2.92 13.39
C GLY A 154 -13.61 -3.05 12.12
N ILE A 155 -13.54 -4.24 11.52
CA ILE A 155 -12.79 -4.47 10.28
C ILE A 155 -13.42 -3.73 9.10
N ASP A 156 -14.75 -3.75 8.97
CA ASP A 156 -15.41 -2.99 7.91
C ASP A 156 -15.20 -1.49 8.06
N MET A 157 -15.28 -1.00 9.29
CA MET A 157 -15.02 0.41 9.57
C MET A 157 -13.58 0.80 9.23
N TYR A 158 -12.62 -0.07 9.55
CA TYR A 158 -11.21 0.11 9.18
C TYR A 158 -11.03 0.20 7.66
N VAL A 159 -11.59 -0.74 6.88
CA VAL A 159 -11.55 -0.67 5.41
C VAL A 159 -12.24 0.59 4.87
N ALA A 160 -13.32 1.04 5.51
CA ALA A 160 -13.98 2.29 5.14
C ALA A 160 -13.11 3.52 5.45
N HIS A 161 -12.37 3.51 6.57
CA HIS A 161 -11.41 4.55 6.92
C HIS A 161 -10.24 4.59 5.93
N GLU A 162 -9.70 3.44 5.53
CA GLU A 162 -8.67 3.38 4.49
C GLU A 162 -9.13 4.09 3.21
N ARG A 163 -10.34 3.76 2.73
CA ARG A 163 -10.92 4.38 1.53
C ARG A 163 -11.13 5.88 1.67
N ARG A 164 -11.49 6.34 2.86
CA ARG A 164 -11.75 7.75 3.15
C ARG A 164 -10.45 8.57 3.26
N ASP A 165 -9.44 8.02 3.92
CA ASP A 165 -8.29 8.78 4.41
C ASP A 165 -6.97 8.31 3.80
N LEU A 166 -6.68 7.00 3.86
CA LEU A 166 -5.41 6.43 3.40
C LEU A 166 -5.26 6.47 1.88
N LEU A 167 -6.28 6.00 1.13
CA LEU A 167 -6.18 5.94 -0.34
C LEU A 167 -5.97 7.34 -0.95
N PRO A 168 -6.73 8.39 -0.55
CA PRO A 168 -6.48 9.74 -1.03
C PRO A 168 -5.10 10.28 -0.61
N ALA A 169 -4.60 9.92 0.57
CA ALA A 169 -3.26 10.31 1.00
C ALA A 169 -2.17 9.69 0.11
N ILE A 170 -2.31 8.41 -0.24
CA ILE A 170 -1.40 7.72 -1.19
C ILE A 170 -1.39 8.46 -2.53
N ASP A 171 -2.56 8.75 -3.10
CA ASP A 171 -2.68 9.37 -4.43
C ASP A 171 -2.25 10.85 -4.46
N ARG A 172 -2.28 11.53 -3.31
CA ARG A 172 -1.85 12.93 -3.19
C ARG A 172 -0.34 13.05 -2.96
N GLU A 173 0.24 12.20 -2.11
CA GLU A 173 1.59 12.39 -1.58
C GLU A 173 2.66 11.58 -2.33
N LEU A 174 2.27 10.49 -3.01
CA LEU A 174 3.20 9.65 -3.76
C LEU A 174 3.15 10.00 -5.24
N SER A 175 4.33 10.15 -5.86
CA SER A 175 4.38 10.29 -7.31
C SER A 175 3.89 9.00 -7.98
N PRO A 176 3.26 9.06 -9.16
CA PRO A 176 2.70 7.87 -9.81
C PRO A 176 3.76 6.78 -10.05
N THR A 177 4.98 7.17 -10.45
CA THR A 177 6.10 6.24 -10.62
C THR A 177 6.47 5.53 -9.30
N HIS A 178 6.45 6.25 -8.17
CA HIS A 178 6.72 5.66 -6.87
C HIS A 178 5.57 4.74 -6.43
N SER A 179 4.33 5.20 -6.59
CA SER A 179 3.11 4.44 -6.32
C SER A 179 3.09 3.12 -7.10
N ALA A 180 3.35 3.14 -8.42
CA ALA A 180 3.42 1.94 -9.25
C ALA A 180 4.55 0.97 -8.84
N ARG A 181 5.67 1.50 -8.35
CA ARG A 181 6.76 0.66 -7.83
C ARG A 181 6.35 -0.05 -6.54
N LEU A 182 5.75 0.66 -5.59
CA LEU A 182 5.28 0.10 -4.33
C LEU A 182 4.12 -0.88 -4.55
N ALA A 183 3.24 -0.61 -5.52
CA ALA A 183 2.16 -1.51 -5.90
C ALA A 183 2.65 -2.91 -6.33
N ARG A 184 3.83 -3.01 -6.94
CA ARG A 184 4.45 -4.30 -7.29
C ARG A 184 5.00 -5.07 -6.09
N SER A 185 5.29 -4.37 -5.00
CA SER A 185 5.73 -4.96 -3.74
C SER A 185 4.58 -5.23 -2.78
N PHE A 186 3.35 -4.88 -3.16
CA PHE A 186 2.15 -5.13 -2.38
C PHE A 186 1.69 -6.58 -2.59
N GLY A 187 2.17 -7.50 -1.75
CA GLY A 187 1.87 -8.94 -1.83
C GLY A 187 2.58 -9.77 -0.78
#